data_AF-A0AAV2R8J5-F1
#
_entry.id   AF-A0AAV2R8J5-F1
#
_cell.length_a   1.000
_cell.length_b   1.000
_cell.length_c   1.000
_cell.angle_alpha   90.00
_cell.angle_beta   90.00
_cell.angle_gamma   90.00
#
_symmetry.space_group_name_H-M   'P 1'
#
loop_
_entity.id
_entity.type
_entity.pdbx_description
1 polymer ?
#
loop_
_entity_poly.entity_id
_entity_poly.type
_entity_poly.pdbx_seq_one_letter_code
_entity_poly.pdbx_strand_id
1 'polypeptide(L)'
;MKNAAAKQRLQGQTHKQIQIEAGDTNYSYSTIFGPLIDSTLTKVEVEDPYIRAGHQIHNFLRLSELLVRKAPSLKIISLYTSQDSNPESGRSQEAHLKEIQQSLQKQNIKLQYSFSGTLHDREIRFDNGWVIKIGRGLDYFQNVGRFSIGYSDFDLRPCHKTTIDIFHQQTMA
;
A
#
# COMPACT_ATOMS: atom_id res chain seq x y z
N MET A 1 36.12 5.60 -27.22
CA MET A 1 35.08 6.63 -27.13
C MET A 1 33.80 5.98 -26.60
N LYS A 2 33.25 6.53 -25.49
CA LYS A 2 31.88 6.36 -24.94
C LYS A 2 31.50 4.94 -24.46
N ASN A 3 31.06 4.64 -23.25
CA ASN A 3 30.69 5.38 -22.04
C ASN A 3 31.07 4.46 -20.85
N ALA A 4 31.89 4.90 -19.90
CA ALA A 4 31.38 5.49 -18.65
C ALA A 4 30.22 4.68 -18.04
N ALA A 5 30.50 3.47 -17.57
CA ALA A 5 29.75 2.87 -16.47
C ALA A 5 29.93 3.79 -15.25
N ALA A 6 29.02 4.75 -15.13
CA ALA A 6 29.00 5.66 -14.01
C ALA A 6 28.66 4.87 -12.74
N LYS A 7 29.69 4.74 -11.89
CA LYS A 7 29.67 4.91 -10.42
C LYS A 7 28.30 5.40 -9.91
N GLN A 8 27.73 4.85 -8.84
CA GLN A 8 28.30 5.03 -7.51
C GLN A 8 27.68 4.05 -6.51
N ARG A 9 28.54 3.42 -5.69
CA ARG A 9 28.14 2.88 -4.39
C ARG A 9 27.43 3.97 -3.58
N LEU A 10 26.19 3.73 -3.15
CA LEU A 10 25.59 4.42 -2.02
C LEU A 10 25.72 3.49 -0.82
N GLN A 11 26.78 3.69 -0.03
CA GLN A 11 26.93 3.07 1.28
C GLN A 11 25.78 3.57 2.16
N GLY A 12 24.86 2.68 2.58
CA GLY A 12 23.85 2.97 3.61
C GLY A 12 22.38 2.81 3.22
N GLN A 13 22.03 2.61 1.95
CA GLN A 13 20.64 2.35 1.54
C GLN A 13 20.33 0.86 1.57
N THR A 14 19.43 0.43 2.46
CA THR A 14 18.81 -0.89 2.38
C THR A 14 17.82 -0.87 1.23
N HIS A 15 18.08 -1.66 0.18
CA HIS A 15 17.14 -1.94 -0.92
C HIS A 15 16.88 -3.44 -0.97
N LYS A 16 15.61 -3.81 -0.97
CA LYS A 16 15.12 -5.18 -1.09
C LYS A 16 14.07 -5.22 -2.20
N GLN A 17 14.28 -6.08 -3.18
CA GLN A 17 13.28 -6.39 -4.19
C GLN A 17 12.66 -7.76 -3.91
N ILE A 18 11.34 -7.86 -4.03
CA ILE A 18 10.58 -9.10 -3.92
C ILE A 18 9.88 -9.31 -5.27
N GLN A 19 10.15 -10.45 -5.89
CA GLN A 19 9.42 -10.90 -7.08
C GLN A 19 8.35 -11.88 -6.62
N ILE A 20 7.10 -11.59 -6.99
CA ILE A 20 5.95 -12.45 -6.76
C ILE A 20 5.56 -13.03 -8.11
N GLU A 21 5.60 -14.35 -8.24
CA GLU A 21 5.14 -15.05 -9.42
C GLU A 21 3.62 -15.31 -9.36
N ALA A 22 3.03 -15.57 -10.52
CA ALA A 22 1.59 -15.81 -10.59
C ALA A 22 1.24 -17.12 -9.85
N GLY A 23 0.35 -17.02 -8.87
CA GLY A 23 -0.10 -18.15 -8.06
C GLY A 23 0.59 -18.26 -6.71
N ASP A 24 1.65 -17.48 -6.48
CA ASP A 24 2.34 -17.46 -5.20
C ASP A 24 1.43 -17.00 -4.04
N THR A 25 1.69 -17.54 -2.85
CA THR A 25 0.97 -17.20 -1.61
C THR A 25 1.95 -16.65 -0.56
N ASN A 26 1.45 -16.33 0.64
CA ASN A 26 2.22 -15.81 1.78
C ASN A 26 2.81 -14.40 1.54
N TYR A 27 2.04 -13.58 0.82
CA TYR A 27 2.36 -12.18 0.53
C TYR A 27 1.26 -11.25 1.02
N SER A 28 0.64 -11.53 2.18
CA SER A 28 -0.30 -10.59 2.78
C SER A 28 0.40 -9.27 3.11
N TYR A 29 -0.39 -8.22 3.32
CA TYR A 29 0.13 -6.95 3.81
C TYR A 29 0.87 -7.07 5.14
N SER A 30 0.44 -7.97 6.02
CA SER A 30 1.13 -8.21 7.28
C SER A 30 2.53 -8.77 7.04
N THR A 31 2.69 -9.62 6.03
CA THR A 31 3.98 -10.21 5.64
C THR A 31 4.88 -9.20 4.93
N ILE A 32 4.34 -8.37 4.03
CA ILE A 32 5.12 -7.38 3.28
C ILE A 32 5.49 -6.17 4.14
N PHE A 33 4.51 -5.51 4.76
CA PHE A 33 4.70 -4.23 5.44
C PHE A 33 4.93 -4.37 6.94
N GLY A 34 4.47 -5.46 7.54
CA GLY A 34 4.59 -5.68 8.98
C GLY A 34 6.00 -5.52 9.54
N PRO A 35 7.07 -6.00 8.86
CA PRO A 35 8.45 -5.79 9.31
C PRO A 35 8.97 -4.35 9.18
N LEU A 36 8.25 -3.47 8.45
CA LEU A 36 8.63 -2.08 8.19
C LEU A 36 7.95 -1.09 9.16
N ILE A 37 7.02 -1.59 9.98
CA ILE A 37 6.25 -0.81 10.94
C ILE A 37 6.90 -0.94 12.31
N ASP A 38 7.21 0.19 12.93
CA ASP A 38 7.73 0.30 14.29
C ASP A 38 6.96 1.34 15.11
N SER A 39 7.36 1.56 16.36
CA SER A 39 6.70 2.51 17.27
C SER A 39 6.93 3.98 16.91
N THR A 40 7.85 4.29 15.99
CA THR A 40 8.15 5.65 15.55
C THR A 40 7.29 6.09 14.36
N LEU A 41 6.63 5.16 13.67
CA LEU A 41 5.73 5.45 12.56
C LEU A 41 4.54 6.29 13.02
N THR A 42 4.44 7.54 12.57
CA THR A 42 3.33 8.45 12.91
C THR A 42 2.46 8.84 11.71
N LYS A 43 3.01 8.73 10.50
CA LYS A 43 2.32 9.06 9.25
C LYS A 43 2.63 8.06 8.14
N VAL A 44 1.58 7.70 7.41
CA VAL A 44 1.67 6.87 6.20
C VAL A 44 1.05 7.61 5.02
N GLU A 45 1.74 7.63 3.89
CA GLU A 45 1.22 8.10 2.61
C GLU A 45 1.06 6.92 1.66
N VAL A 46 -0.07 6.84 0.98
CA VAL A 46 -0.41 5.81 0.00
C VAL A 46 -0.80 6.52 -1.30
N GLU A 47 0.00 6.32 -2.33
CA GLU A 47 -0.31 6.69 -3.70
C GLU A 47 -0.68 5.42 -4.47
N ASP A 48 -1.94 5.31 -4.87
CA ASP A 48 -2.42 4.20 -5.68
C ASP A 48 -3.64 4.65 -6.52
N PRO A 49 -3.52 4.76 -7.86
CA PRO A 49 -4.59 5.27 -8.71
C PRO A 49 -5.78 4.30 -8.86
N TYR A 50 -5.71 3.10 -8.29
CA TYR A 50 -6.71 2.05 -8.44
C TYR A 50 -7.48 1.76 -7.15
N ILE A 51 -7.58 2.69 -6.19
CA ILE A 51 -8.47 2.47 -5.03
C ILE A 51 -9.90 2.88 -5.39
N ARG A 52 -10.59 2.08 -6.22
CA ARG A 52 -11.91 2.42 -6.81
C ARG A 52 -12.99 1.39 -6.49
N ALA A 53 -12.81 0.16 -6.98
CA ALA A 53 -13.78 -0.92 -6.86
C ALA A 53 -13.84 -1.48 -5.44
N GLY A 54 -14.92 -2.19 -5.11
CA GLY A 54 -15.16 -2.74 -3.77
C GLY A 54 -13.98 -3.56 -3.23
N HIS A 55 -13.38 -4.45 -4.01
CA HIS A 55 -12.24 -5.25 -3.55
C HIS A 55 -10.97 -4.40 -3.30
N GLN A 56 -10.77 -3.33 -4.06
CA GLN A 56 -9.66 -2.37 -3.92
C GLN A 56 -9.82 -1.53 -2.66
N ILE A 57 -11.06 -1.11 -2.35
CA ILE A 57 -11.40 -0.46 -1.09
C ILE A 57 -11.13 -1.38 0.10
N HIS A 58 -11.51 -2.66 0.00
CA HIS A 58 -11.18 -3.65 1.04
C HIS A 58 -9.68 -3.91 1.17
N ASN A 59 -8.92 -3.83 0.06
CA ASN A 59 -7.46 -3.89 0.09
C ASN A 59 -6.89 -2.70 0.90
N PHE A 60 -7.35 -1.48 0.65
CA PHE A 60 -6.95 -0.32 1.44
C PHE A 60 -7.38 -0.44 2.92
N LEU A 61 -8.58 -0.96 3.19
CA LEU A 61 -9.04 -1.24 4.55
C LEU A 61 -8.11 -2.22 5.28
N ARG A 62 -7.72 -3.34 4.65
CA ARG A 62 -6.79 -4.32 5.24
C ARG A 62 -5.43 -3.73 5.57
N LEU A 63 -4.90 -2.84 4.72
CA LEU A 63 -3.67 -2.10 5.03
C LEU A 63 -3.90 -1.21 6.27
N SER A 64 -5.03 -0.51 6.32
CA SER A 64 -5.39 0.36 7.44
C SER A 64 -5.50 -0.43 8.76
N GLU A 65 -6.11 -1.62 8.75
CA GLU A 65 -6.20 -2.50 9.92
C GLU A 65 -4.83 -2.98 10.41
N LEU A 66 -3.93 -3.33 9.49
CA LEU A 66 -2.55 -3.66 9.83
C LEU A 66 -1.85 -2.50 10.54
N LEU A 67 -1.99 -1.29 9.99
CA LEU A 67 -1.40 -0.08 10.53
C LEU A 67 -1.94 0.25 11.93
N VAL A 68 -3.27 0.21 12.11
CA VAL A 68 -3.92 0.38 13.43
C VAL A 68 -3.36 -0.62 14.45
N ARG A 69 -3.17 -1.88 14.05
CA ARG A 69 -2.70 -2.95 14.94
C ARG A 69 -1.22 -2.83 15.31
N LYS A 70 -0.36 -2.40 14.38
CA LYS A 70 1.10 -2.47 14.53
C LYS A 70 1.79 -1.13 14.82
N ALA A 71 1.18 0.00 14.47
CA ALA A 71 1.77 1.33 14.63
C ALA A 71 1.06 2.09 15.78
N PRO A 72 1.47 1.90 17.04
CA PRO A 72 0.79 2.51 18.20
C PRO A 72 0.82 4.04 18.19
N SER A 73 1.80 4.63 17.51
CA SER A 73 1.98 6.09 17.41
C SER A 73 1.33 6.71 16.18
N LEU A 74 0.69 5.91 15.32
CA LEU A 74 0.11 6.38 14.07
C LEU A 74 -0.99 7.43 14.32
N LYS A 75 -0.92 8.54 13.57
CA LYS A 75 -1.90 9.63 13.65
C LYS A 75 -2.54 9.94 12.31
N ILE A 76 -1.82 9.77 11.21
CA ILE A 76 -2.28 10.23 9.88
C ILE A 76 -2.06 9.14 8.84
N ILE A 77 -3.10 8.89 8.06
CA ILE A 77 -3.01 8.15 6.79
C ILE A 77 -3.43 9.12 5.69
N SER A 78 -2.59 9.31 4.68
CA SER A 78 -2.88 10.12 3.49
C SER A 78 -3.02 9.21 2.28
N LEU A 79 -4.19 9.21 1.64
CA LEU A 79 -4.48 8.46 0.42
C LEU A 79 -4.58 9.40 -0.78
N TYR A 80 -3.81 9.13 -1.82
CA TYR A 80 -3.94 9.75 -3.12
C TYR A 80 -4.36 8.66 -4.10
N THR A 81 -5.52 8.84 -4.72
CA THR A 81 -6.09 7.89 -5.68
C THR A 81 -6.71 8.64 -6.85
N SER A 82 -7.11 7.93 -7.90
CA SER A 82 -7.91 8.52 -8.97
C SER A 82 -9.39 8.25 -8.73
N GLN A 83 -10.22 9.21 -9.13
CA GLN A 83 -11.67 9.05 -9.08
C GLN A 83 -12.13 8.11 -10.21
N ASP A 84 -13.14 7.29 -9.95
CA ASP A 84 -13.77 6.51 -11.00
C ASP A 84 -14.42 7.43 -12.05
N SER A 85 -14.22 7.10 -13.33
CA SER A 85 -14.78 7.88 -14.44
C SER A 85 -16.29 7.73 -14.56
N ASN A 86 -16.86 6.63 -14.07
CA ASN A 86 -18.30 6.47 -13.99
C ASN A 86 -18.84 7.24 -12.76
N PRO A 87 -19.80 8.17 -12.92
CA PRO A 87 -20.28 9.00 -11.80
C PRO A 87 -20.95 8.22 -10.66
N GLU A 88 -21.62 7.10 -10.94
CA GLU A 88 -22.25 6.28 -9.90
C GLU A 88 -21.20 5.51 -9.11
N SER A 89 -20.26 4.87 -9.80
CA SER A 89 -19.13 4.19 -9.18
C SER A 89 -18.24 5.16 -8.41
N GLY A 90 -18.02 6.37 -8.92
CA GLY A 90 -17.25 7.42 -8.23
C GLY A 90 -17.92 7.89 -6.93
N ARG A 91 -19.25 8.04 -6.92
CA ARG A 91 -20.00 8.33 -5.68
C ARG A 91 -19.91 7.19 -4.67
N SER A 92 -19.97 5.94 -5.13
CA SER A 92 -19.82 4.77 -4.26
C SER A 92 -18.40 4.65 -3.69
N GLN A 93 -17.37 4.88 -4.51
CA GLN A 93 -15.97 4.96 -4.09
C GLN A 93 -15.80 5.99 -2.96
N GLU A 94 -16.28 7.21 -3.15
CA GLU A 94 -16.19 8.27 -2.14
C GLU A 94 -16.95 7.92 -0.85
N ALA A 95 -18.16 7.36 -0.97
CA ALA A 95 -18.93 6.92 0.19
C ALA A 95 -18.18 5.87 1.03
N HIS A 96 -17.60 4.85 0.39
CA HIS A 96 -16.85 3.82 1.12
C HIS A 96 -15.54 4.38 1.73
N LEU A 97 -14.82 5.27 1.04
CA LEU A 97 -13.64 5.93 1.62
C LEU A 97 -14.01 6.77 2.85
N LYS A 98 -15.17 7.42 2.83
CA LYS A 98 -15.70 8.18 3.98
C LYS A 98 -16.06 7.27 5.16
N GLU A 99 -16.59 6.07 4.90
CA GLU A 99 -16.83 5.07 5.96
C GLU A 99 -15.51 4.63 6.62
N ILE A 100 -14.47 4.35 5.83
CA ILE A 100 -13.13 4.03 6.35
C ILE A 100 -12.58 5.21 7.17
N GLN A 101 -12.73 6.44 6.66
CA GLN A 101 -12.30 7.65 7.37
C GLN A 101 -12.95 7.78 8.75
N GLN A 102 -14.27 7.57 8.84
CA GLN A 102 -15.01 7.62 10.10
C GLN A 102 -14.60 6.48 11.05
N SER A 103 -14.35 5.28 10.51
CA SER A 103 -13.88 4.14 11.31
C SER A 103 -12.50 4.40 11.92
N LEU A 104 -11.55 4.90 11.11
CA LEU A 104 -10.20 5.28 11.57
C LEU A 104 -10.23 6.42 12.59
N GLN A 105 -11.14 7.38 12.43
CA GLN A 105 -11.29 8.48 13.38
C GLN A 105 -11.64 7.98 14.79
N LYS A 106 -12.42 6.89 14.93
CA LYS A 106 -12.71 6.24 16.22
C LYS A 106 -11.47 5.63 16.87
N GLN A 107 -10.45 5.34 16.08
CA GLN A 107 -9.12 4.88 16.52
C GLN A 107 -8.14 6.06 16.72
N ASN A 108 -8.62 7.31 16.71
CA ASN A 108 -7.80 8.52 16.77
C ASN A 108 -6.79 8.67 15.62
N ILE A 109 -7.08 8.08 14.46
CA ILE A 109 -6.28 8.18 13.24
C ILE A 109 -7.06 9.00 12.22
N LYS A 110 -6.42 10.05 11.70
CA LYS A 110 -6.99 10.90 10.65
C LYS A 110 -6.68 10.30 9.29
N LEU A 111 -7.71 9.89 8.55
CA LEU A 111 -7.59 9.62 7.12
C LEU A 111 -7.84 10.92 6.34
N GLN A 112 -6.88 11.29 5.50
CA GLN A 112 -7.04 12.32 4.47
C GLN A 112 -6.99 11.61 3.11
N TYR A 113 -8.00 11.77 2.27
CA TYR A 113 -7.95 11.27 0.90
C TYR A 113 -8.15 12.41 -0.10
N SER A 114 -7.48 12.32 -1.25
CA SER A 114 -7.68 13.24 -2.37
C SER A 114 -7.67 12.51 -3.70
N PHE A 115 -8.42 13.04 -4.66
CA PHE A 115 -8.50 12.50 -6.00
C PHE A 115 -7.56 13.27 -6.94
N SER A 116 -6.77 12.55 -7.73
CA SER A 116 -5.88 13.11 -8.75
C SER A 116 -6.04 12.36 -10.08
N GLY A 117 -6.21 13.13 -11.15
CA GLY A 117 -6.29 12.60 -12.52
C GLY A 117 -4.93 12.33 -13.17
N THR A 118 -3.83 12.79 -12.55
CA THR A 118 -2.46 12.66 -13.08
C THR A 118 -1.59 11.73 -12.23
N LEU A 119 -2.20 10.95 -11.34
CA LEU A 119 -1.48 9.99 -10.50
C LEU A 119 -1.13 8.73 -11.30
N HIS A 120 0.15 8.39 -11.32
CA HIS A 120 0.66 7.19 -11.99
C HIS A 120 1.47 6.29 -11.05
N ASP A 121 2.00 6.85 -9.97
CA ASP A 121 2.85 6.13 -9.03
C ASP A 121 2.03 5.21 -8.12
N ARG A 122 2.64 4.07 -7.79
CA ARG A 122 2.12 3.04 -6.88
C ARG A 122 3.12 2.92 -5.74
N GLU A 123 3.04 3.85 -4.81
CA GLU A 123 4.06 4.07 -3.78
C GLU A 123 3.40 4.20 -2.40
N ILE A 124 4.02 3.59 -1.40
CA ILE A 124 3.66 3.74 0.00
C ILE A 124 4.89 4.30 0.72
N ARG A 125 4.71 5.39 1.46
CA ARG A 125 5.77 6.03 2.25
C ARG A 125 5.41 6.01 3.72
N PHE A 126 6.35 5.56 4.53
CA PHE A 126 6.28 5.63 5.98
C PHE A 126 7.24 6.73 6.44
N ASP A 127 6.81 7.56 7.39
CA ASP A 127 7.61 8.68 7.89
C ASP A 127 8.84 8.26 8.72
N ASN A 128 8.97 6.97 9.03
CA ASN A 128 10.18 6.37 9.58
C ASN A 128 11.25 6.04 8.51
N GLY A 129 11.04 6.46 7.25
CA GLY A 129 12.04 6.39 6.18
C GLY A 129 11.84 5.26 5.16
N TRP A 130 10.88 4.35 5.38
CA TRP A 130 10.58 3.30 4.42
C TRP A 130 9.74 3.80 3.24
N VAL A 131 10.12 3.39 2.04
CA VAL A 131 9.37 3.60 0.82
C VAL A 131 9.20 2.26 0.11
N ILE A 132 7.96 1.97 -0.31
CA ILE A 132 7.57 0.72 -0.95
C ILE A 132 6.89 1.02 -2.27
N LYS A 133 7.45 0.54 -3.38
CA LYS A 133 6.87 0.61 -4.71
C LYS A 133 6.35 -0.75 -5.13
N ILE A 134 5.09 -0.81 -5.59
CA ILE A 134 4.44 -2.07 -5.94
C ILE A 134 3.95 -2.01 -7.38
N GLY A 135 4.39 -2.95 -8.20
CA GLY A 135 4.05 -3.02 -9.62
C GLY A 135 2.56 -3.01 -9.90
N ARG A 136 1.70 -3.48 -8.98
CA ARG A 136 0.23 -3.46 -9.11
C ARG A 136 -0.49 -2.62 -8.04
N GLY A 137 0.26 -1.86 -7.24
CA GLY A 137 -0.30 -1.17 -6.07
C GLY A 137 -0.79 -2.18 -5.03
N LEU A 138 -1.87 -1.87 -4.34
CA LEU A 138 -2.49 -2.76 -3.37
C LEU A 138 -3.28 -3.92 -4.04
N ASP A 139 -3.55 -3.87 -5.35
CA ASP A 139 -4.41 -4.84 -6.04
C ASP A 139 -3.63 -5.99 -6.71
N TYR A 140 -2.73 -6.64 -5.96
CA TYR A 140 -1.93 -7.77 -6.46
C TYR A 140 -2.47 -9.16 -6.09
N PHE A 141 -3.61 -9.27 -5.42
CA PHE A 141 -4.21 -10.57 -5.08
C PHE A 141 -5.12 -11.10 -6.19
N GLN A 142 -5.13 -12.41 -6.41
CA GLN A 142 -6.07 -13.06 -7.33
C GLN A 142 -7.44 -13.24 -6.66
N ASN A 143 -8.49 -13.27 -7.47
CA ASN A 143 -9.81 -13.67 -7.00
C ASN A 143 -9.83 -15.17 -6.67
N VAL A 144 -10.59 -15.54 -5.64
CA VAL A 144 -10.78 -16.93 -5.20
C VAL A 144 -12.26 -17.20 -4.98
N GLY A 145 -12.66 -18.47 -4.96
CA GLY A 145 -14.03 -18.86 -4.68
C GLY A 145 -14.51 -18.38 -3.30
N ARG A 146 -15.82 -18.10 -3.18
CA ARG A 146 -16.44 -17.55 -1.96
C ARG A 146 -16.18 -18.37 -0.69
N PHE A 147 -16.00 -19.68 -0.82
CA PHE A 147 -15.75 -20.61 0.28
C PHE A 147 -14.43 -21.38 0.10
N SER A 148 -13.46 -20.76 -0.59
CA SER A 148 -12.13 -21.33 -0.78
C SER A 148 -11.17 -20.93 0.35
N ILE A 149 -10.21 -21.80 0.66
CA ILE A 149 -9.05 -21.42 1.48
C ILE A 149 -8.34 -20.24 0.81
N GLY A 150 -7.92 -19.29 1.63
CA GLY A 150 -7.42 -18.02 1.14
C GLY A 150 -8.51 -17.00 0.83
N TYR A 151 -9.79 -17.21 1.21
CA TYR A 151 -10.82 -16.15 1.11
C TYR A 151 -10.69 -15.08 2.21
N SER A 152 -10.46 -15.49 3.46
CA SER A 152 -10.34 -14.54 4.58
C SER A 152 -8.88 -14.20 4.87
N ASP A 153 -8.02 -15.22 4.89
CA ASP A 153 -6.59 -15.07 5.14
C ASP A 153 -5.84 -14.81 3.83
N PHE A 154 -5.24 -13.62 3.71
CA PHE A 154 -4.51 -13.22 2.51
C PHE A 154 -3.09 -13.79 2.44
N ASP A 155 -2.56 -14.39 3.52
CA ASP A 155 -1.32 -15.19 3.43
C ASP A 155 -1.57 -16.52 2.71
N LEU A 156 -2.83 -16.99 2.65
CA LEU A 156 -3.20 -18.18 1.89
C LEU A 156 -3.75 -17.86 0.49
N ARG A 157 -3.83 -16.58 0.11
CA ARG A 157 -4.42 -16.15 -1.17
C ARG A 157 -3.37 -16.10 -2.28
N PRO A 158 -3.64 -16.70 -3.45
CA PRO A 158 -2.77 -16.57 -4.62
C PRO A 158 -2.63 -15.12 -5.09
N CYS A 159 -1.44 -14.74 -5.56
CA CYS A 159 -1.12 -13.41 -6.04
C CYS A 159 -0.95 -13.37 -7.57
N HIS A 160 -1.27 -12.23 -8.18
CA HIS A 160 -0.85 -11.91 -9.53
C HIS A 160 0.64 -11.64 -9.57
N LYS A 161 1.29 -11.93 -10.71
CA LYS A 161 2.69 -11.59 -10.92
C LYS A 161 2.92 -10.10 -10.72
N THR A 162 3.86 -9.73 -9.84
CA THR A 162 4.25 -8.35 -9.57
C THR A 162 5.64 -8.27 -8.94
N THR A 163 6.22 -7.08 -8.95
CA THR A 163 7.44 -6.75 -8.19
C THR A 163 7.09 -5.80 -7.06
N ILE A 164 7.76 -5.97 -5.92
CA ILE A 164 7.73 -5.04 -4.79
C ILE A 164 9.16 -4.58 -4.51
N ASP A 165 9.41 -3.28 -4.62
CA ASP A 165 10.69 -2.65 -4.27
C ASP A 165 10.55 -1.92 -2.94
N ILE A 166 11.34 -2.30 -1.96
CA ILE A 166 11.38 -1.71 -0.63
C ILE A 166 12.74 -1.04 -0.46
N PHE A 167 12.76 0.24 -0.12
CA PHE A 167 14.00 0.94 0.17
C PHE A 167 13.85 1.89 1.36
N HIS A 168 14.93 2.06 2.10
CA HIS A 168 14.99 3.01 3.21
C HIS A 168 15.70 4.28 2.76
N GLN A 169 14.99 5.40 2.76
CA GLN A 169 15.59 6.72 2.58
C GLN A 169 16.23 7.10 3.91
N GLN A 170 17.56 7.17 3.96
CA GLN A 170 18.23 7.83 5.08
C GLN A 170 17.82 9.30 5.06
N THR A 171 17.02 9.72 6.05
CA THR A 171 16.78 11.13 6.31
C THR A 171 18.14 11.74 6.64
N MET A 172 18.67 12.58 5.74
CA MET A 172 19.82 13.41 6.08
C MET A 172 19.33 14.37 7.17
N ALA A 173 19.80 14.15 8.39
CA ALA A 173 19.56 15.02 9.53
C ALA A 173 20.15 16.42 9.29
#